data_AF-A0A6J6DH12-F1
#
_entry.id   AF-A0A6J6DH12-F1
#
_cell.length_a   1.000
_cell.length_b   1.000
_cell.length_c   1.000
_cell.angle_alpha   90.00
_cell.angle_beta   90.00
_cell.angle_gamma   90.00
#
_symmetry.space_group_name_H-M   'P 1'
#
loop_
_entity.id
_entity.type
_entity.pdbx_description
1 polymer ?
#
loop_
_entity_poly.entity_id
_entity_poly.type
_entity_poly.pdbx_seq_one_letter_code
_entity_poly.pdbx_strand_id
1 'polypeptide(L)'
;MEGTYTLPVIRTLAAGGAEADELRSLLVKLAPTDGSIEPVDDPDTLALARTLLRSSASVRGSLDTARAYVEAGQRALAPYAGTEAVTALEAAAEHLLGTVRSAA
;
A
#
# COMPACT_ATOMS: atom_id res chain seq x y z
N MET A 1 1.37 -14.99 -2.57
CA MET A 1 0.67 -13.88 -1.86
C MET A 1 -0.82 -14.15 -2.01
N GLU A 2 -1.71 -13.80 -1.08
CA GLU A 2 -3.16 -14.13 -1.13
C GLU A 2 -3.97 -13.49 -2.30
N GLY A 3 -3.37 -13.11 -3.42
CA GLY A 3 -4.09 -12.46 -4.54
C GLY A 3 -4.70 -11.09 -4.21
N THR A 4 -4.48 -10.57 -3.00
CA THR A 4 -5.01 -9.28 -2.55
C THR A 4 -4.18 -8.13 -3.14
N TYR A 5 -4.79 -7.37 -4.05
CA TYR A 5 -4.19 -6.13 -4.55
C TYR A 5 -4.38 -5.00 -3.53
N THR A 6 -3.28 -4.63 -2.88
CA THR A 6 -3.25 -3.56 -1.87
C THR A 6 -3.28 -2.17 -2.50
N LEU A 7 -3.53 -1.13 -1.71
CA LEU A 7 -3.71 0.25 -2.19
C LEU A 7 -2.58 0.76 -3.14
N PRO A 8 -1.29 0.50 -2.87
CA PRO A 8 -0.22 0.88 -3.81
C PRO A 8 -0.38 0.22 -5.20
N VAL A 9 -0.78 -1.05 -5.24
CA VAL A 9 -1.02 -1.79 -6.50
C VAL A 9 -2.18 -1.18 -7.28
N ILE A 10 -3.31 -0.95 -6.60
CA ILE A 10 -4.49 -0.34 -7.22
C ILE A 10 -4.16 1.03 -7.81
N ARG A 11 -3.38 1.85 -7.08
CA ARG A 11 -2.98 3.18 -7.54
C ARG A 11 -2.03 3.15 -8.73
N THR A 12 -1.02 2.27 -8.72
CA THR A 12 -0.12 2.15 -9.88
C THR A 12 -0.90 1.72 -11.12
N LEU A 13 -1.80 0.74 -11.00
CA LEU A 13 -2.62 0.29 -12.12
C LEU A 13 -3.58 1.38 -12.63
N ALA A 14 -4.12 2.20 -11.74
CA ALA A 14 -5.04 3.30 -12.08
C ALA A 14 -4.33 4.52 -12.68
N ALA A 15 -3.07 4.77 -12.33
CA ALA A 15 -2.28 5.88 -12.87
C ALA A 15 -1.98 5.73 -14.38
N GLY A 16 -1.98 4.49 -14.89
CA GLY A 16 -1.70 4.20 -16.29
C GLY A 16 -0.23 4.41 -16.68
N GLY A 17 0.07 4.24 -17.98
CA GLY A 17 1.43 4.37 -18.52
C GLY A 17 2.30 3.13 -18.35
N ALA A 18 3.58 3.26 -18.71
CA ALA A 18 4.49 2.13 -18.85
C ALA A 18 4.64 1.30 -17.57
N GLU A 19 4.76 1.93 -16.40
CA GLU A 19 4.85 1.23 -15.10
C GLU A 19 3.57 0.45 -14.79
N ALA A 20 2.40 0.98 -15.15
CA ALA A 20 1.11 0.31 -14.95
C ALA A 20 0.95 -0.90 -15.88
N ASP A 21 1.43 -0.78 -17.12
CA ASP A 21 1.39 -1.87 -18.10
C ASP A 21 2.38 -2.98 -17.75
N GLU A 22 3.58 -2.62 -17.29
CA GLU A 22 4.57 -3.56 -16.79
C GLU A 22 4.06 -4.28 -15.55
N LEU A 23 3.51 -3.55 -14.57
CA LEU A 23 2.91 -4.15 -13.38
C LEU A 23 1.73 -5.05 -13.73
N ARG A 24 0.88 -4.67 -14.69
CA ARG A 24 -0.24 -5.49 -15.18
C ARG A 24 0.26 -6.79 -15.80
N SER A 25 1.32 -6.73 -16.61
CA SER A 25 1.91 -7.93 -17.23
C SER A 25 2.48 -8.91 -16.20
N LEU A 26 2.95 -8.41 -15.06
CA LEU A 26 3.48 -9.23 -13.97
C LEU A 26 2.38 -9.82 -13.09
N LEU A 27 1.29 -9.08 -12.85
CA LEU A 27 0.26 -9.42 -11.85
C LEU A 27 -1.00 -10.06 -12.42
N VAL A 28 -1.26 -9.91 -13.73
CA VAL A 28 -2.45 -10.44 -14.40
C VAL A 28 -1.97 -11.46 -15.43
N LYS A 29 -1.87 -12.72 -15.00
CA LYS A 29 -1.71 -13.86 -15.91
C LYS A 29 -3.09 -14.45 -16.16
N LEU A 30 -3.42 -14.71 -17.42
CA LEU A 30 -4.69 -15.34 -17.78
C LEU A 30 -4.46 -16.84 -17.98
N ALA A 31 -5.31 -17.66 -17.36
CA ALA A 31 -5.36 -19.09 -17.56
C ALA A 31 -5.64 -19.37 -19.06
N PRO A 32 -4.83 -20.21 -19.73
CA PRO A 32 -5.01 -20.50 -21.15
C PRO A 32 -6.35 -21.16 -21.50
N THR A 33 -7.00 -21.77 -20.50
CA THR A 33 -8.19 -22.61 -20.68
C THR A 33 -9.49 -21.82 -20.70
N ASP A 34 -9.64 -20.83 -19.82
CA ASP A 34 -10.89 -20.11 -19.61
C ASP A 34 -10.73 -18.58 -19.49
N GLY A 35 -9.49 -18.08 -19.59
CA GLY A 35 -9.19 -16.66 -19.45
C GLY A 35 -9.41 -16.12 -18.03
N SER A 36 -9.50 -16.98 -17.02
CA SER A 36 -9.52 -16.56 -15.61
C SER A 36 -8.16 -15.99 -15.19
N ILE A 37 -8.13 -15.15 -14.15
CA ILE A 37 -6.88 -14.61 -13.62
C ILE A 37 -6.19 -15.68 -12.76
N GLU A 38 -5.00 -16.09 -13.16
CA GLU A 38 -4.15 -16.98 -12.37
C GLU A 38 -3.42 -16.19 -11.27
N PRO A 39 -3.41 -16.70 -10.02
CA PRO A 39 -2.57 -16.15 -8.97
C PRO A 39 -1.10 -16.17 -9.37
N VAL A 40 -0.42 -15.07 -9.11
CA VAL A 40 1.03 -14.99 -9.32
C VAL A 40 1.73 -15.45 -8.05
N ASP A 41 2.21 -16.70 -8.07
CA ASP A 41 2.96 -17.29 -6.95
C ASP A 41 4.46 -17.48 -7.24
N ASP A 42 4.92 -17.08 -8.44
CA ASP A 42 6.33 -17.08 -8.78
C ASP A 42 7.12 -16.03 -7.96
N PRO A 43 8.10 -16.44 -7.13
CA PRO A 43 8.84 -15.54 -6.26
C PRO A 43 9.59 -14.42 -6.98
N ASP A 44 10.14 -14.71 -8.17
CA ASP A 44 10.92 -13.74 -8.94
C ASP A 44 10.01 -12.67 -9.55
N THR A 45 8.87 -13.08 -10.11
CA THR A 45 7.82 -12.16 -10.58
C THR A 45 7.33 -11.27 -9.44
N LEU A 46 7.10 -11.83 -8.26
CA LEU A 46 6.68 -11.06 -7.07
C LEU A 46 7.77 -10.09 -6.59
N ALA A 47 9.04 -10.47 -6.66
CA ALA A 47 10.16 -9.60 -6.34
C ALA A 47 10.25 -8.41 -7.31
N LEU A 48 10.10 -8.67 -8.62
CA LEU A 48 10.11 -7.63 -9.64
C LEU A 48 8.93 -6.65 -9.48
N ALA A 49 7.71 -7.17 -9.27
CA ALA A 49 6.53 -6.34 -9.01
C ALA A 49 6.72 -5.45 -7.78
N ARG A 50 7.34 -5.96 -6.70
CA ARG A 50 7.68 -5.16 -5.52
C ARG A 50 8.69 -4.07 -5.82
N THR A 51 9.70 -4.33 -6.64
CA THR A 51 10.70 -3.33 -7.06
C THR A 51 10.04 -2.20 -7.85
N LEU A 52 9.20 -2.53 -8.82
CA LEU A 52 8.39 -1.57 -9.59
C LEU A 52 7.51 -0.70 -8.69
N LEU A 53 6.83 -1.31 -7.72
CA LEU A 53 5.99 -0.56 -6.78
C LEU A 53 6.79 0.42 -5.94
N ARG A 54 7.99 0.02 -5.47
CA ARG A 54 8.88 0.90 -4.68
C ARG A 54 9.42 2.08 -5.49
N SER A 55 9.68 1.90 -6.78
CA SER A 55 10.10 3.00 -7.66
C SER A 55 8.95 3.91 -8.09
N SER A 56 7.71 3.39 -8.09
CA SER A 56 6.53 4.16 -8.48
C SER A 56 6.11 5.19 -7.42
N ALA A 57 5.47 6.28 -7.87
CA ALA A 57 4.92 7.30 -6.97
C ALA A 57 3.79 6.78 -6.05
N SER A 58 3.25 5.58 -6.33
CA SER A 58 2.11 5.01 -5.61
C SER A 58 2.40 4.63 -4.17
N VAL A 59 3.64 4.24 -3.83
CA VAL A 59 4.03 4.00 -2.43
C VAL A 59 3.98 5.30 -1.64
N ARG A 60 4.53 6.38 -2.19
CA ARG A 60 4.47 7.71 -1.57
C ARG A 60 3.03 8.18 -1.38
N GLY A 61 2.20 8.11 -2.42
CA GLY A 61 0.79 8.49 -2.29
C GLY A 61 0.03 7.63 -1.25
N SER A 62 0.38 6.36 -1.13
CA SER A 62 -0.21 5.45 -0.11
C SER A 62 0.22 5.82 1.31
N LEU A 63 1.48 6.21 1.49
CA LEU A 63 1.97 6.77 2.76
C LEU A 63 1.27 8.09 3.10
N ASP A 64 1.07 8.98 2.13
CA ASP A 64 0.35 10.24 2.34
C ASP A 64 -1.10 9.99 2.80
N THR A 65 -1.73 8.95 2.26
CA THR A 65 -3.08 8.54 2.68
C THR A 65 -3.11 7.95 4.08
N ALA A 66 -2.15 7.09 4.42
CA ALA A 66 -2.03 6.56 5.77
C ALA A 66 -1.84 7.70 6.79
N ARG A 67 -0.99 8.68 6.45
CA ARG A 67 -0.80 9.89 7.26
C ARG A 67 -2.09 10.70 7.43
N ALA A 68 -2.85 10.91 6.36
CA ALA A 68 -4.12 11.63 6.43
C ALA A 68 -5.13 10.97 7.40
N TYR A 69 -5.14 9.63 7.48
CA TYR A 69 -5.97 8.91 8.45
C TYR A 69 -5.48 9.08 9.90
N VAL A 70 -4.17 9.08 10.13
CA VAL A 70 -3.61 9.37 11.47
C VAL A 70 -3.97 10.79 11.91
N GLU A 71 -3.80 11.77 11.03
CA GLU A 71 -4.17 13.17 11.32
C GLU A 71 -5.69 13.30 11.58
N ALA A 72 -6.52 12.54 10.87
CA ALA A 72 -7.96 12.49 11.13
C ALA A 72 -8.28 11.87 12.50
N GLY A 73 -7.57 10.80 12.89
CA GLY A 73 -7.67 10.19 14.21
C GLY A 73 -7.28 11.15 15.33
N GLN A 74 -6.14 11.83 15.20
CA GLN A 74 -5.68 12.87 16.14
C GLN A 74 -6.72 13.98 16.30
N ARG A 75 -7.28 14.48 15.18
CA ARG A 75 -8.37 15.47 15.23
C ARG A 75 -9.62 14.96 15.95
N ALA A 76 -9.97 13.69 15.80
CA ALA A 76 -11.10 13.08 16.51
C ALA A 76 -10.84 12.93 18.03
N LEU A 77 -9.59 12.80 18.43
CA LEU A 77 -9.18 12.71 19.84
C LEU A 77 -9.01 14.07 20.52
N ALA A 78 -8.97 15.18 19.77
CA ALA A 78 -8.80 16.53 20.30
C ALA A 78 -9.72 16.88 21.49
N PRO A 79 -11.01 16.47 21.53
CA PRO A 79 -11.87 16.72 22.70
C PRO A 79 -11.42 16.04 24.00
N TYR A 80 -10.56 15.03 23.91
CA TYR A 80 -10.05 14.21 25.03
C TYR A 80 -8.57 14.47 25.31
N ALA A 81 -8.01 15.55 24.76
CA ALA A 81 -6.60 15.90 24.88
C ALA A 81 -6.17 16.03 26.35
N GLY A 82 -4.91 15.65 26.61
CA GLY A 82 -4.32 15.71 27.96
C GLY A 82 -4.56 14.47 28.82
N THR A 83 -5.27 13.46 28.31
CA THR A 83 -5.34 12.15 28.96
C THR A 83 -4.16 11.27 28.58
N GLU A 84 -3.75 10.39 29.49
CA GLU A 84 -2.70 9.40 29.24
C GLU A 84 -3.09 8.46 28.07
N ALA A 85 -4.38 8.09 27.99
CA ALA A 85 -4.91 7.24 26.93
C ALA A 85 -4.79 7.89 25.54
N VAL A 86 -5.11 9.19 25.41
CA VAL A 86 -4.95 9.91 24.13
C VAL A 86 -3.48 10.03 23.76
N THR A 87 -2.61 10.36 24.71
CA THR A 87 -1.16 10.44 24.48
C THR A 87 -0.61 9.11 23.95
N ALA A 88 -1.03 7.98 24.54
CA ALA A 88 -0.61 6.66 24.12
C ALA A 88 -1.13 6.30 22.71
N LEU A 89 -2.38 6.63 22.39
CA LEU A 89 -2.98 6.38 21.08
C LEU A 89 -2.29 7.19 19.97
N GLU A 90 -2.00 8.47 20.21
CA GLU A 90 -1.28 9.32 19.27
C GLU A 90 0.15 8.79 19.02
N ALA A 91 0.86 8.42 20.08
CA ALA A 91 2.20 7.84 19.97
C ALA A 91 2.20 6.50 19.21
N ALA A 92 1.20 5.64 19.44
CA ALA A 92 1.06 4.38 18.72
C ALA A 92 0.82 4.59 17.23
N ALA A 93 -0.05 5.55 16.86
CA ALA A 93 -0.33 5.87 15.47
C ALA A 93 0.91 6.40 14.72
N GLU A 94 1.66 7.29 15.36
CA GLU A 94 2.93 7.80 14.82
C GLU A 94 3.99 6.71 14.70
N HIS A 95 4.08 5.80 15.68
CA HIS A 95 4.99 4.67 15.64
C HIS A 95 4.67 3.74 14.46
N LEU A 96 3.39 3.41 14.25
CA LEU A 96 2.95 2.60 13.12
C LEU A 96 3.32 3.24 11.78
N LEU A 97 3.13 4.55 11.60
CA LEU A 97 3.59 5.26 10.40
C LEU A 97 5.11 5.23 10.24
N GLY A 98 5.85 5.37 11.34
CA GLY A 98 7.31 5.32 11.36
C GLY A 98 7.84 3.98 10.84
N THR A 99 7.28 2.86 11.31
CA THR A 99 7.71 1.52 10.87
C THR A 99 7.54 1.29 9.37
N VAL A 100 6.44 1.77 8.78
CA VAL A 100 6.20 1.63 7.34
C VAL A 100 7.15 2.52 6.53
N ARG A 101 7.49 3.73 7.02
CA ARG A 101 8.45 4.61 6.35
C ARG A 101 9.86 4.03 6.33
N SER A 102 10.28 3.37 7.41
CA SER A 102 11.60 2.73 7.47
C SER A 102 11.71 1.47 6.60
N ALA A 103 10.59 0.88 6.21
CA ALA A 103 10.53 -0.32 5.37
C ALA A 103 10.29 -0.04 3.88
N ALA A 104 9.95 1.22 3.53
CA ALA A 104 9.70 1.69 2.16
C ALA A 104 11.01 2.14 1.50
#